data_AF-A0A963MAF4-F1
#
_entry.id   AF-A0A963MAF4-F1
#
_cell.length_a   1.000
_cell.length_b   1.000
_cell.length_c   1.000
_cell.angle_alpha   90.00
_cell.angle_beta   90.00
_cell.angle_gamma   90.00
#
_symmetry.space_group_name_H-M   'P 1'
#
loop_
_entity.id
_entity.type
_entity.pdbx_description
1 polymer ?
#
loop_
_entity_poly.entity_id
_entity_poly.type
_entity_poly.pdbx_seq_one_letter_code
_entity_poly.pdbx_strand_id
1 'polypeptide(L)'
;MSTTPRTNAALALHEKRYAPFKVHAVMRALSELGVDIKLLLAGSGLSPAEASNAQTRISVHQFIVVCRNAGRLSPEAGWAALVGGGMRLTDYGMYGYALACAESCRFP
;
A
#
# COMPACT_ATOMS: atom_id res chain seq x y z
N MET A 1 -21.13 24.87 21.16
CA MET A 1 -19.84 24.16 21.33
C MET A 1 -20.03 22.72 20.87
N SER A 2 -19.70 22.42 19.61
CA SER A 2 -19.77 21.04 19.09
C SER A 2 -18.42 20.37 19.36
N THR A 3 -18.39 19.39 20.26
CA THR A 3 -17.21 18.58 20.53
C THR A 3 -17.04 17.60 19.39
N THR A 4 -16.22 17.96 18.39
CA THR A 4 -15.75 16.99 17.40
C THR A 4 -15.11 15.82 18.14
N PRO A 5 -15.63 14.58 18.01
CA PRO A 5 -15.03 13.44 18.69
C PRO A 5 -13.61 13.26 18.13
N ARG A 6 -12.59 13.30 19.00
CA ARG A 6 -11.23 12.95 18.61
C ARG A 6 -11.25 11.46 18.26
N THR A 7 -11.32 11.15 16.97
CA THR A 7 -11.10 9.78 16.50
C THR A 7 -9.74 9.34 17.04
N ASN A 8 -9.72 8.31 17.88
CA ASN A 8 -8.49 7.77 18.43
C ASN A 8 -7.62 7.30 17.26
N ALA A 9 -6.45 7.91 17.06
CA ALA A 9 -5.58 7.66 15.91
C ALA A 9 -5.19 6.18 15.77
N ALA A 10 -5.03 5.47 16.90
CA ALA A 10 -4.78 4.04 16.90
C ALA A 10 -5.95 3.24 16.30
N LEU A 11 -7.18 3.65 16.57
CA LEU A 11 -8.39 3.05 15.99
C LEU A 11 -8.48 3.34 14.48
N ALA A 12 -8.14 4.56 14.08
CA ALA A 12 -8.14 4.98 12.67
C ALA A 12 -7.15 4.17 11.80
N LEU A 13 -6.02 3.74 12.35
CA LEU A 13 -5.04 2.89 11.65
C LEU A 13 -5.57 1.49 11.33
N HIS A 14 -6.47 0.96 12.17
CA HIS A 14 -7.01 -0.39 12.02
C HIS A 14 -8.27 -0.43 11.15
N GLU A 15 -8.80 0.73 10.78
CA GLU A 15 -10.02 0.82 9.99
C GLU A 15 -9.80 0.45 8.52
N LYS A 16 -10.61 -0.48 8.02
CA LYS A 16 -10.52 -1.01 6.66
C LYS A 16 -11.19 -0.07 5.66
N ARG A 17 -10.43 0.90 5.14
CA ARG A 17 -10.94 1.94 4.23
C ARG A 17 -10.32 1.91 2.84
N TYR A 18 -9.11 1.38 2.69
CA TYR A 18 -8.32 1.56 1.48
C TYR A 18 -8.42 0.36 0.55
N ALA A 19 -8.34 0.57 -0.76
CA ALA A 19 -8.18 -0.52 -1.71
C ALA A 19 -6.82 -1.21 -1.49
N PRO A 20 -6.69 -2.52 -1.80
CA PRO A 20 -5.47 -3.27 -1.49
C PRO A 20 -4.36 -3.05 -2.52
N PHE A 21 -4.55 -2.15 -3.50
CA PHE A 21 -3.63 -1.98 -4.63
C PHE A 21 -2.17 -1.79 -4.18
N LYS A 22 -1.92 -1.03 -3.10
CA LYS A 22 -0.56 -0.83 -2.58
C LYS A 22 0.04 -2.13 -2.04
N VAL A 23 -0.76 -2.97 -1.39
CA VAL A 23 -0.34 -4.31 -0.95
C VAL A 23 -0.06 -5.18 -2.17
N HIS A 24 -0.93 -5.15 -3.18
CA HIS A 24 -0.73 -5.90 -4.42
C HIS A 24 0.54 -5.47 -5.16
N ALA A 25 0.87 -4.18 -5.19
CA ALA A 25 2.11 -3.67 -5.77
C ALA A 25 3.35 -4.21 -5.04
N VAL A 26 3.32 -4.28 -3.71
CA VAL A 26 4.38 -4.92 -2.91
C VAL A 26 4.44 -6.41 -3.21
N MET A 27 3.32 -7.13 -3.23
CA MET A 27 3.29 -8.55 -3.57
C MET A 27 3.92 -8.83 -4.93
N ARG A 28 3.56 -8.07 -5.97
CA ARG A 28 4.10 -8.26 -7.32
C ARG A 28 5.62 -8.10 -7.33
N ALA A 29 6.13 -6.96 -6.85
CA ALA A 29 7.56 -6.68 -6.89
C ALA A 29 8.38 -7.68 -6.05
N LEU A 30 7.89 -8.05 -4.86
CA LEU A 30 8.61 -8.97 -3.98
C LEU A 30 8.51 -10.42 -4.47
N SER A 31 7.42 -10.79 -5.15
CA SER A 31 7.33 -12.09 -5.82
C SER A 31 8.35 -12.22 -6.96
N GLU A 32 8.59 -11.14 -7.71
CA GLU A 32 9.62 -11.11 -8.77
C GLU A 32 11.03 -11.27 -8.19
N LEU A 33 11.24 -10.82 -6.95
CA LEU A 33 12.47 -11.06 -6.17
C LEU A 33 12.51 -12.45 -5.48
N GLY A 34 11.52 -13.32 -5.73
CA GLY A 34 11.46 -14.67 -5.17
C GLY A 34 10.99 -14.76 -3.72
N VAL A 35 10.41 -13.71 -3.15
CA VAL A 35 9.87 -13.72 -1.78
C VAL A 35 8.53 -14.45 -1.71
N ASP A 36 8.39 -15.34 -0.73
CA ASP A 36 7.13 -16.04 -0.47
C ASP A 36 6.04 -15.06 0.00
N ILE A 37 4.96 -14.98 -0.78
CA ILE A 37 3.79 -14.14 -0.52
C ILE A 37 3.10 -14.48 0.81
N LYS A 38 3.07 -15.74 1.23
CA LYS A 38 2.49 -16.12 2.52
C LYS A 38 3.30 -15.53 3.67
N LEU A 39 4.63 -15.52 3.57
CA LEU A 39 5.49 -14.89 4.57
C LEU A 39 5.40 -13.37 4.51
N LEU A 40 5.27 -12.79 3.32
CA LEU A 40 5.08 -11.37 3.13
C LEU A 40 3.78 -10.86 3.81
N LEU A 41 2.69 -11.62 3.71
CA LEU A 41 1.40 -11.26 4.30
C LEU A 41 1.25 -11.71 5.77
N ALA A 42 2.21 -12.43 6.33
CA ALA A 42 2.13 -12.96 7.69
C ALA A 42 1.86 -11.87 8.74
N GLY A 43 0.86 -12.08 9.60
CA GLY A 43 0.47 -11.12 10.63
C GLY A 43 -0.33 -9.91 10.14
N SER A 44 -0.51 -9.72 8.82
CA SER A 44 -1.35 -8.65 8.27
C SER A 44 -2.85 -8.98 8.33
N GLY A 45 -3.20 -10.25 8.54
CA GLY A 45 -4.59 -10.72 8.47
C GLY A 45 -5.19 -10.64 7.07
N LEU A 46 -4.34 -10.59 6.03
CA LEU A 46 -4.75 -10.65 4.62
C LEU A 46 -4.33 -12.00 4.03
N SER A 47 -5.24 -12.63 3.30
CA SER A 47 -4.91 -13.72 2.39
C SER A 47 -4.43 -13.18 1.03
N PRO A 48 -3.69 -13.99 0.24
CA PRO A 48 -3.28 -13.59 -1.11
C PRO A 48 -4.46 -13.25 -2.04
N ALA A 49 -5.59 -13.93 -1.86
CA ALA A 49 -6.81 -13.69 -2.62
C ALA A 49 -7.47 -12.35 -2.26
N GLU A 50 -7.58 -12.04 -0.97
CA GLU A 50 -8.09 -10.74 -0.50
C GLU A 50 -7.20 -9.59 -0.98
N ALA A 51 -5.88 -9.76 -0.89
CA ALA A 51 -4.93 -8.74 -1.32
C ALA A 51 -4.92 -8.49 -2.84
N SER A 52 -5.42 -9.45 -3.63
CA SER A 52 -5.56 -9.31 -5.09
C SER A 52 -6.97 -8.90 -5.53
N ASN A 53 -7.95 -8.90 -4.62
CA ASN A 53 -9.33 -8.52 -4.92
C ASN A 53 -9.53 -7.01 -4.74
N ALA A 54 -9.84 -6.30 -5.83
CA ALA A 54 -10.06 -4.85 -5.84
C ALA A 54 -11.21 -4.38 -4.92
N GLN A 55 -12.16 -5.26 -4.56
CA GLN A 55 -13.27 -4.95 -3.66
C GLN A 55 -12.89 -5.06 -2.18
N THR A 56 -11.77 -5.70 -1.85
CA THR A 56 -11.27 -5.79 -0.47
C THR A 56 -10.97 -4.40 0.08
N ARG A 57 -11.27 -4.18 1.36
CA ARG A 57 -10.79 -3.00 2.08
C ARG A 57 -9.74 -3.41 3.11
N ILE A 58 -8.63 -2.68 3.11
CA ILE A 58 -7.53 -2.87 4.04
C ILE A 58 -7.38 -1.64 4.93
N SER A 59 -6.74 -1.85 6.07
CA SER A 59 -6.35 -0.76 6.96
C SER A 59 -4.89 -0.34 6.75
N VAL A 60 -4.53 0.84 7.24
CA VAL A 60 -3.15 1.34 7.20
C VAL A 60 -2.24 0.42 7.99
N HIS A 61 -2.70 -0.09 9.14
CA HIS A 61 -1.97 -1.05 9.95
C HIS A 61 -1.59 -2.30 9.14
N GLN A 62 -2.54 -2.87 8.39
CA GLN A 62 -2.27 -4.06 7.57
C GLN A 62 -1.19 -3.78 6.51
N PHE A 63 -1.25 -2.62 5.84
CA PHE A 63 -0.22 -2.22 4.88
C PHE A 63 1.16 -2.03 5.54
N ILE A 64 1.24 -1.41 6.72
CA ILE A 64 2.49 -1.25 7.46
C ILE A 64 3.10 -2.60 7.83
N VAL A 65 2.28 -3.57 8.26
CA VAL A 65 2.76 -4.94 8.54
C VAL A 65 3.39 -5.57 7.30
N VAL A 66 2.74 -5.44 6.14
CA VAL A 66 3.28 -5.94 4.86
C VAL A 66 4.60 -5.25 4.51
N CYS A 67 4.70 -3.93 4.64
CA CYS A 67 5.96 -3.20 4.41
C CYS A 67 7.08 -3.62 5.37
N ARG A 68 6.75 -3.88 6.64
CA ARG A 68 7.72 -4.38 7.62
C ARG A 68 8.24 -5.76 7.24
N ASN A 69 7.35 -6.64 6.77
CA ASN A 69 7.72 -7.96 6.29
C ASN A 69 8.57 -7.86 5.01
N ALA A 70 8.21 -6.99 4.07
CA ALA A 70 9.01 -6.74 2.86
C ALA A 70 10.43 -6.29 3.22
N GLY A 71 10.59 -5.34 4.14
CA GLY A 71 11.92 -4.89 4.59
C GLY A 71 12.76 -5.99 5.27
N ARG A 72 12.12 -6.98 5.91
CA ARG A 72 12.81 -8.11 6.55
C ARG A 72 13.15 -9.25 5.58
N LEU A 73 12.29 -9.47 4.58
CA LEU A 73 12.37 -10.62 3.67
C LEU A 73 13.04 -10.29 2.35
N SER A 74 13.09 -9.01 1.95
CA SER A 74 13.65 -8.61 0.67
C SER A 74 15.15 -8.94 0.59
N PRO A 75 15.61 -9.55 -0.51
CA PRO A 75 17.04 -9.73 -0.77
C PRO A 75 17.73 -8.42 -1.19
N GLU A 76 16.97 -7.42 -1.65
CA GLU A 76 17.50 -6.15 -2.12
C GLU A 76 17.11 -4.98 -1.24
N ALA A 77 18.08 -4.12 -0.90
CA ALA A 77 17.83 -2.88 -0.15
C ALA A 77 16.93 -1.90 -0.93
N GLY A 78 16.95 -1.95 -2.27
CA GLY A 78 16.19 -1.08 -3.18
C GLY A 78 14.74 -1.50 -3.42
N TRP A 79 14.21 -2.51 -2.72
CA TRP A 79 12.88 -3.08 -2.98
C TRP A 79 11.75 -2.05 -3.01
N ALA A 80 11.79 -1.04 -2.14
CA ALA A 80 10.75 -0.01 -2.08
C ALA A 80 10.74 0.86 -3.35
N ALA A 81 11.91 1.09 -3.95
CA ALA A 81 12.03 1.78 -5.23
C ALA A 81 11.49 0.92 -6.38
N LEU A 82 11.71 -0.41 -6.35
CA LEU A 82 11.13 -1.34 -7.33
C LEU A 82 9.60 -1.36 -7.25
N VAL A 83 9.03 -1.40 -6.03
CA VAL A 83 7.58 -1.27 -5.82
C VAL A 83 7.06 0.04 -6.42
N GLY A 84 7.70 1.16 -6.07
CA GLY A 84 7.34 2.50 -6.55
C GLY A 84 7.43 2.63 -8.06
N GLY A 85 8.53 2.20 -8.66
CA GLY A 85 8.77 2.25 -10.10
C GLY A 85 7.81 1.37 -10.92
N GLY A 86 7.22 0.35 -10.30
CA GLY A 86 6.18 -0.46 -10.92
C GLY A 86 4.76 0.14 -10.84
N MET A 87 4.54 1.19 -10.06
CA MET A 87 3.22 1.84 -9.96
C MET A 87 2.98 2.80 -11.12
N ARG A 88 1.76 2.79 -11.66
CA ARG A 88 1.31 3.72 -12.69
C ARG A 88 0.76 4.98 -12.05
N LEU A 89 0.81 6.08 -12.79
CA LEU A 89 0.23 7.35 -12.36
C LEU A 89 -1.25 7.21 -11.97
N THR A 90 -2.01 6.43 -12.74
CA THR A 90 -3.44 6.15 -12.49
C THR A 90 -3.70 5.39 -11.18
N ASP A 91 -2.71 4.69 -10.64
CA ASP A 91 -2.87 3.93 -9.40
C ASP A 91 -3.05 4.86 -8.18
N TYR A 92 -2.68 6.14 -8.32
CA TYR A 92 -2.94 7.20 -7.35
C TYR A 92 -4.38 7.76 -7.42
N GLY A 93 -5.24 7.16 -8.26
CA GLY A 93 -6.64 7.53 -8.40
C GLY A 93 -6.81 8.95 -8.91
N MET A 94 -7.72 9.71 -8.28
CA MET A 94 -8.00 11.10 -8.68
C MET A 94 -6.77 12.01 -8.61
N TYR A 95 -5.83 11.74 -7.70
CA TYR A 95 -4.58 12.48 -7.63
C TYR A 95 -3.69 12.19 -8.83
N GLY A 96 -3.66 10.94 -9.28
CA GLY A 96 -2.98 10.55 -10.51
C GLY A 96 -3.51 11.28 -11.73
N TYR A 97 -4.83 11.35 -11.86
CA TYR A 97 -5.49 12.12 -12.92
C TYR A 97 -5.19 13.62 -12.82
N ALA A 98 -5.33 14.22 -11.63
CA ALA A 98 -5.05 15.63 -11.42
C ALA A 98 -3.58 15.97 -11.76
N LEU A 99 -2.64 15.08 -11.42
CA LEU A 99 -1.23 15.26 -11.75
C LEU A 99 -0.97 15.11 -13.26
N ALA A 100 -1.65 14.17 -13.93
CA ALA A 100 -1.56 14.01 -15.39
C ALA A 100 -2.09 15.22 -16.17
N CYS A 101 -3.12 15.89 -15.62
CA CYS A 101 -3.73 17.08 -16.20
C CYS A 101 -3.10 18.40 -15.71
N ALA A 102 -2.10 18.36 -14.83
CA ALA A 102 -1.45 19.56 -14.34
C ALA A 102 -0.62 20.21 -15.46
N GLU A 103 -0.95 21.47 -15.78
CA GLU A 103 -0.32 22.24 -16.87
C GLU A 103 1.15 22.60 -16.61
N SER A 104 1.59 22.59 -15.35
CA SER A 104 2.98 22.86 -14.99
C SER A 104 3.43 21.97 -13.82
N CYS A 105 4.37 21.07 -14.11
CA CYS A 105 5.17 20.44 -13.08
C CYS A 105 6.35 21.38 -12.79
N ARG A 106 6.13 22.40 -11.96
CA ARG A 106 7.18 23.37 -11.64
C ARG A 106 8.14 22.74 -10.63
N PHE A 107 9.20 22.11 -11.12
CA PHE A 107 10.38 21.79 -10.32
C PHE A 107 11.26 23.06 -10.23
N PRO A 108 11.60 23.56 -9.02
CA PRO A 108 12.62 24.60 -8.86
C PRO A 108 14.03 24.06 -9.13
#